data_AF-A0A8B6H368-F1
#
_entry.id   AF-A0A8B6H368-F1
#
_cell.length_a   1.000
_cell.length_b   1.000
_cell.length_c   1.000
_cell.angle_alpha   90.00
_cell.angle_beta   90.00
_cell.angle_gamma   90.00
#
_symmetry.space_group_name_H-M   'P 1'
#
loop_
_entity.id
_entity.type
_entity.pdbx_description
1 polymer ?
#
loop_
_entity_poly.entity_id
_entity_poly.type
_entity_poly.pdbx_seq_one_letter_code
_entity_poly.pdbx_strand_id
1 'polypeptide(L)'
;MLWNVKTTTTALFLNCFDFDVNLDGKLDCIASGRFGLLVAISLNNGSVIWAADREIINTQWNVYHVAKIQDIDDDGVPEMVVANGGDTTLRPQDHSRTSGRLVMLSGKTGKMVGHRYLNLPDNKETYMSPIVYRTTDGSRYILFGSGGETISGKNL
;
A
#
# COMPACT_ATOMS: atom_id res chain seq x y z
N MET A 1 -22.08 16.84 8.42
CA MET A 1 -20.71 16.36 8.17
C MET A 1 -19.98 16.37 9.50
N LEU A 2 -19.49 15.21 9.96
CA LEU A 2 -18.83 15.08 11.28
C LEU A 2 -17.38 15.60 11.23
N TRP A 3 -16.64 15.28 10.17
CA TRP A 3 -15.31 15.80 9.88
C TRP A 3 -15.00 15.69 8.38
N ASN A 4 -13.91 16.32 7.94
CA ASN A 4 -13.37 16.25 6.58
C ASN A 4 -11.84 16.30 6.64
N VAL A 5 -11.17 15.44 5.87
CA VAL A 5 -9.70 15.40 5.74
C VAL A 5 -9.32 15.71 4.31
N LYS A 6 -8.50 16.76 4.13
CA LYS A 6 -7.88 17.06 2.84
C LYS A 6 -6.61 16.24 2.69
N THR A 7 -6.58 15.37 1.70
CA THR A 7 -5.36 14.66 1.30
C THR A 7 -4.55 15.53 0.34
N THR A 8 -3.24 15.25 0.23
CA THR A 8 -2.34 15.97 -0.70
C THR A 8 -2.66 15.66 -2.18
N THR A 9 -3.36 14.57 -2.44
CA THR A 9 -3.72 14.07 -3.77
C THR A 9 -4.90 13.10 -3.69
N THR A 10 -5.31 12.52 -4.80
CA THR A 10 -6.51 11.67 -4.93
C THR A 10 -6.37 10.33 -4.21
N ALA A 11 -7.25 10.09 -3.24
CA ALA A 11 -7.50 8.75 -2.71
C ALA A 11 -8.30 7.93 -3.72
N LEU A 12 -7.82 6.71 -4.00
CA LEU A 12 -8.48 5.73 -4.86
C LEU A 12 -9.02 4.55 -4.05
N PHE A 13 -8.37 4.23 -2.93
CA PHE A 13 -8.68 3.09 -2.09
C PHE A 13 -8.78 3.53 -0.63
N LEU A 14 -9.72 2.92 0.08
CA LEU A 14 -9.92 3.13 1.51
C LEU A 14 -10.05 1.76 2.17
N ASN A 15 -9.25 1.53 3.21
CA ASN A 15 -9.45 0.41 4.12
C ASN A 15 -9.76 0.98 5.51
N CYS A 16 -11.05 0.98 5.87
CA CYS A 16 -11.55 1.54 7.11
C CYS A 16 -12.09 0.47 8.09
N PHE A 17 -11.69 -0.79 7.91
CA PHE A 17 -12.26 -1.91 8.65
C PHE A 17 -11.23 -2.87 9.24
N ASP A 18 -9.97 -2.75 8.85
CA ASP A 18 -8.94 -3.73 9.22
C ASP A 18 -8.03 -3.33 10.38
N PHE A 19 -7.94 -2.04 10.72
CA PHE A 19 -6.93 -1.50 11.61
C PHE A 19 -7.54 -0.59 12.67
N ASP A 20 -7.13 -0.78 13.92
CA ASP A 20 -7.13 0.22 14.99
C ASP A 20 -5.67 0.68 15.10
N VAL A 21 -5.35 1.80 14.45
CA VAL A 21 -3.96 2.22 14.21
C VAL A 21 -3.37 2.87 15.45
N ASN A 22 -4.19 3.63 16.18
CA ASN A 22 -3.77 4.35 17.38
C ASN A 22 -4.06 3.58 18.69
N LEU A 23 -4.63 2.38 18.61
CA LEU A 23 -4.99 1.51 19.74
C LEU A 23 -6.01 2.18 20.68
N ASP A 24 -6.94 2.97 20.13
CA ASP A 24 -8.00 3.63 20.90
C ASP A 24 -9.27 2.77 21.08
N GLY A 25 -9.27 1.55 20.54
CA GLY A 25 -10.37 0.61 20.59
C GLY A 25 -11.39 0.81 19.46
N LYS A 26 -11.15 1.74 18.52
CA LYS A 26 -11.99 1.97 17.35
C LYS A 26 -11.18 1.75 16.07
N LEU A 27 -11.89 1.39 15.01
CA LEU A 27 -11.27 1.24 13.70
C LEU A 27 -10.92 2.62 13.12
N ASP A 28 -9.76 2.68 12.48
CA ASP A 28 -9.24 3.80 11.72
C ASP A 28 -9.29 3.48 10.22
N CYS A 29 -8.95 4.47 9.38
CA CYS A 29 -8.94 4.29 7.94
C CYS A 29 -7.59 4.57 7.31
N ILE A 30 -7.11 3.63 6.51
CA ILE A 30 -5.95 3.79 5.65
C ILE A 30 -6.43 4.18 4.24
N ALA A 31 -6.06 5.37 3.81
CA ALA A 31 -6.32 5.87 2.45
C ALA A 31 -5.08 5.74 1.58
N SER A 32 -5.24 5.21 0.37
CA SER A 32 -4.16 5.09 -0.62
C SER A 32 -4.63 5.49 -2.02
N GLY A 33 -3.69 5.84 -2.90
CA GLY A 33 -4.06 6.19 -4.27
C GLY A 33 -2.96 6.85 -5.10
N ARG A 34 -3.34 7.91 -5.83
CA ARG A 34 -2.48 8.58 -6.82
C ARG A 34 -1.26 9.20 -6.14
N PHE A 35 -0.17 9.38 -6.89
CA PHE A 35 1.00 10.17 -6.50
C PHE A 35 1.55 9.82 -5.09
N GLY A 36 1.65 8.54 -4.78
CA GLY A 36 2.21 8.04 -3.53
C GLY A 36 1.33 8.24 -2.30
N LEU A 37 0.03 8.55 -2.44
CA LEU A 37 -0.83 8.71 -1.26
C LEU A 37 -0.89 7.41 -0.47
N LEU A 38 -0.49 7.49 0.80
CA LEU A 38 -0.70 6.44 1.79
C LEU A 38 -0.73 7.10 3.18
N VAL A 39 -1.90 7.16 3.80
CA VAL A 39 -2.12 7.85 5.08
C VAL A 39 -3.08 7.07 5.96
N ALA A 40 -2.86 7.07 7.27
CA ALA A 40 -3.84 6.63 8.26
C ALA A 40 -4.58 7.83 8.85
N ILE A 41 -5.89 7.69 8.99
CA ILE A 41 -6.81 8.73 9.45
C ILE A 41 -7.66 8.15 10.56
N SER A 42 -7.73 8.86 11.69
CA SER A 42 -8.64 8.47 12.75
C SER A 42 -10.09 8.72 12.36
N LEU A 43 -10.94 7.69 12.44
CA LEU A 43 -12.36 7.85 12.15
C LEU A 43 -13.11 8.58 13.28
N ASN A 44 -12.50 8.66 14.46
CA ASN A 44 -13.10 9.32 15.62
C ASN A 44 -13.20 10.85 15.44
N ASN A 45 -12.18 11.46 14.84
CA ASN A 45 -12.06 12.93 14.73
C ASN A 45 -11.54 13.44 13.37
N GLY A 46 -11.18 12.56 12.44
CA GLY A 46 -10.61 12.94 11.14
C GLY A 46 -9.15 13.43 11.19
N SER A 47 -8.42 13.23 12.28
CA SER A 47 -6.99 13.59 12.30
C SER A 47 -6.15 12.57 11.54
N VAL A 48 -5.16 13.03 10.79
CA VAL A 48 -4.13 12.15 10.20
C VAL A 48 -3.25 11.62 11.34
N ILE A 49 -3.14 10.30 11.46
CA ILE A 49 -2.31 9.63 12.47
C ILE A 49 -0.87 9.55 11.96
N TRP A 50 -0.69 9.08 10.72
CA TRP A 50 0.59 9.08 10.04
C TRP A 50 0.41 9.21 8.51
N ALA A 51 1.48 9.60 7.83
CA ALA A 51 1.61 9.58 6.39
C ALA A 51 2.91 8.87 6.02
N ALA A 52 2.89 8.02 5.00
CA ALA A 52 4.06 7.24 4.60
C ALA A 52 5.20 8.14 4.10
N ASP A 53 6.44 7.73 4.38
CA ASP A 53 7.64 8.44 3.95
C ASP A 53 7.78 8.39 2.42
N ARG A 54 8.18 9.53 1.82
CA ARG A 54 8.44 9.68 0.39
C ARG A 54 9.72 8.98 -0.05
N GLU A 55 10.61 8.64 0.88
CA GLU A 55 11.78 7.79 0.60
C GLU A 55 11.40 6.32 0.40
N ILE A 56 10.30 5.90 1.03
CA ILE A 56 9.78 4.53 0.97
C ILE A 56 8.82 4.37 -0.20
N ILE A 57 7.89 5.32 -0.34
CA ILE A 57 6.85 5.34 -1.38
C ILE A 57 7.24 6.32 -2.48
N ASN A 58 7.34 5.84 -3.72
CA ASN A 58 7.56 6.71 -4.86
C ASN A 58 6.30 7.56 -5.13
N THR A 59 6.45 8.88 -4.95
CA THR A 59 5.37 9.85 -5.10
C THR A 59 4.98 10.20 -6.53
N GLN A 60 5.67 9.66 -7.54
CA GLN A 60 5.23 9.74 -8.95
C GLN A 60 4.35 8.54 -9.34
N TRP A 61 4.27 7.52 -8.49
CA TRP A 61 3.56 6.28 -8.76
C TRP A 61 2.25 6.20 -7.96
N ASN A 62 1.40 5.24 -8.27
CA ASN A 62 0.22 4.94 -7.45
C ASN A 62 0.59 4.04 -6.27
N VAL A 63 -0.23 4.08 -5.23
CA VAL A 63 -0.29 3.08 -4.16
C VAL A 63 -1.65 2.39 -4.27
N TYR A 64 -1.62 1.08 -4.49
CA TYR A 64 -2.83 0.27 -4.59
C TYR A 64 -3.35 -0.14 -3.21
N HIS A 65 -4.58 -0.67 -3.17
CA HIS A 65 -5.23 -1.09 -1.92
C HIS A 65 -4.30 -1.88 -0.99
N VAL A 66 -4.35 -1.56 0.30
CA VAL A 66 -3.50 -2.16 1.33
C VAL A 66 -3.98 -3.57 1.67
N ALA A 67 -3.05 -4.51 1.81
CA ALA A 67 -3.36 -5.87 2.26
C ALA A 67 -2.85 -6.06 3.69
N LYS A 68 -3.76 -6.30 4.65
CA LYS A 68 -3.40 -6.59 6.04
C LYS A 68 -2.69 -7.93 6.16
N ILE A 69 -1.58 -7.94 6.88
CA ILE A 69 -0.91 -9.16 7.34
C ILE A 69 -0.95 -9.20 8.87
N GLN A 70 -0.36 -10.24 9.49
CA GLN A 70 -0.26 -10.33 10.95
C GLN A 70 0.73 -9.30 11.49
N ASP A 71 0.62 -9.00 12.79
CA ASP A 71 1.62 -8.25 13.57
C ASP A 71 2.97 -9.01 13.59
N ILE A 72 4.02 -8.39 13.06
CA ILE A 72 5.37 -8.94 12.88
C ILE A 72 6.36 -8.19 13.76
N ASP A 73 6.16 -6.89 13.97
CA ASP A 73 7.02 -6.05 14.81
C ASP A 73 6.59 -5.98 16.30
N ASP A 74 5.49 -6.67 16.65
CA ASP A 74 4.98 -6.86 18.01
C ASP A 74 4.58 -5.53 18.69
N ASP A 75 4.08 -4.57 17.89
CA ASP A 75 3.65 -3.26 18.38
C ASP A 75 2.15 -3.19 18.74
N GLY A 76 1.42 -4.29 18.53
CA GLY A 76 0.00 -4.45 18.82
C GLY A 76 -0.93 -4.09 17.64
N VAL A 77 -0.39 -3.60 16.53
CA VAL A 77 -1.14 -3.28 15.30
C VAL A 77 -0.63 -4.13 14.15
N PRO A 78 -1.50 -4.84 13.42
CA PRO A 78 -1.06 -5.64 12.27
C PRO A 78 -0.35 -4.81 11.18
N GLU A 79 0.64 -5.36 10.50
CA GLU A 79 1.28 -4.74 9.34
C GLU A 79 0.37 -4.76 8.11
N MET A 80 0.82 -4.03 7.09
CA MET A 80 0.24 -4.02 5.76
C MET A 80 1.30 -4.23 4.68
N VAL A 81 0.85 -4.74 3.55
CA VAL A 81 1.63 -4.78 2.31
C VAL A 81 0.92 -3.98 1.24
N VAL A 82 1.69 -3.15 0.54
CA VAL A 82 1.20 -2.30 -0.54
C VAL A 82 2.01 -2.53 -1.80
N ALA A 83 1.32 -2.40 -2.94
CA ALA A 83 1.97 -2.28 -4.23
C ALA A 83 2.12 -0.80 -4.58
N ASN A 84 3.35 -0.36 -4.84
CA ASN A 84 3.66 0.98 -5.33
C ASN A 84 4.21 0.89 -6.75
N GLY A 85 3.47 1.41 -7.72
CA GLY A 85 3.79 1.26 -9.14
C GLY A 85 2.81 1.99 -10.04
N GLY A 86 3.05 1.91 -11.35
CA GLY A 86 2.29 2.66 -12.36
C GLY A 86 2.70 4.13 -12.35
N ASP A 87 3.77 4.43 -13.08
CA ASP A 87 4.30 5.78 -13.20
C ASP A 87 3.28 6.67 -13.92
N THR A 88 2.74 7.63 -13.16
CA THR A 88 1.68 8.53 -13.62
C THR A 88 2.20 9.65 -14.52
N THR A 89 3.52 9.78 -14.65
CA THR A 89 4.17 10.81 -15.46
C THR A 89 4.44 10.37 -16.89
N LEU A 90 4.33 9.07 -17.17
CA LEU A 90 4.65 8.45 -18.46
C LEU A 90 3.39 8.01 -19.20
N ARG A 91 3.42 8.03 -20.53
CA ARG A 91 2.28 7.62 -21.37
C ARG A 91 2.21 6.11 -21.49
N PRO A 92 1.03 5.50 -21.70
CA PRO A 92 0.90 4.05 -21.75
C PRO A 92 1.80 3.36 -22.81
N GLN A 93 2.24 4.08 -23.84
CA GLN A 93 3.12 3.55 -24.90
C GLN A 93 4.61 3.61 -24.54
N ASP A 94 4.98 4.28 -23.46
CA ASP A 94 6.37 4.36 -23.00
C ASP A 94 6.75 3.06 -22.30
N HIS A 95 7.46 2.16 -23.00
CA HIS A 95 7.78 0.83 -22.48
C HIS A 95 9.06 0.75 -21.64
N SER A 96 9.84 1.84 -21.60
CA SER A 96 10.99 1.97 -20.70
C SER A 96 10.51 2.42 -19.32
N ARG A 97 9.99 1.46 -18.56
CA ARG A 97 9.41 1.68 -17.22
C ARG A 97 10.32 1.12 -16.13
N THR A 98 10.28 1.75 -14.97
CA THR A 98 10.91 1.25 -13.76
C THR A 98 10.07 0.14 -13.14
N SER A 99 10.70 -0.78 -12.39
CA SER A 99 9.96 -1.83 -11.70
C SER A 99 9.11 -1.25 -10.57
N GLY A 100 7.89 -1.76 -10.44
CA GLY A 100 7.09 -1.49 -9.26
C GLY A 100 7.66 -2.18 -8.02
N ARG A 101 7.12 -1.84 -6.86
CA ARG A 101 7.60 -2.31 -5.57
C ARG A 101 6.47 -2.89 -4.74
N LEU A 102 6.76 -3.99 -4.06
CA LEU A 102 6.02 -4.44 -2.88
C LEU A 102 6.72 -3.93 -1.64
N VAL A 103 5.96 -3.24 -0.80
CA VAL A 103 6.47 -2.62 0.41
C VAL A 103 5.66 -3.13 1.59
N MET A 104 6.35 -3.64 2.60
CA MET A 104 5.75 -4.01 3.88
C MET A 104 5.93 -2.84 4.86
N LEU A 105 4.86 -2.48 5.55
CA LEU A 105 4.80 -1.30 6.41
C LEU A 105 4.07 -1.63 7.71
N SER A 106 4.54 -1.06 8.83
CA SER A 106 3.85 -1.09 10.11
C SER A 106 2.50 -0.37 9.98
N GLY A 107 1.42 -1.04 10.40
CA GLY A 107 0.08 -0.44 10.40
C GLY A 107 0.01 0.74 11.36
N LYS A 108 0.73 0.66 12.48
CA LYS A 108 0.78 1.70 13.52
C LYS A 108 1.51 2.96 13.11
N THR A 109 2.61 2.81 12.37
CA THR A 109 3.55 3.92 12.13
C THR A 109 3.70 4.32 10.66
N GLY A 110 3.26 3.48 9.72
CA GLY A 110 3.49 3.66 8.29
C GLY A 110 4.95 3.53 7.87
N LYS A 111 5.84 3.07 8.77
CA LYS A 111 7.27 2.86 8.48
C LYS A 111 7.52 1.48 7.88
N MET A 112 8.59 1.34 7.09
CA MET A 112 8.97 0.07 6.48
C MET A 112 9.32 -0.97 7.55
N VAL A 113 8.73 -2.16 7.40
CA VAL A 113 9.13 -3.36 8.16
C VAL A 113 10.06 -4.19 7.28
N GLY A 114 11.22 -4.53 7.83
CA GLY A 114 12.33 -5.14 7.09
C GLY A 114 13.32 -4.12 6.52
N HIS A 115 14.31 -4.62 5.77
CA HIS A 115 15.44 -3.79 5.31
C HIS A 115 15.27 -3.20 3.90
N ARG A 116 14.38 -3.77 3.07
CA ARG A 116 14.19 -3.38 1.67
C ARG A 116 12.77 -3.71 1.20
N TYR A 117 12.30 -2.96 0.20
CA TYR A 117 11.16 -3.36 -0.61
C TYR A 117 11.55 -4.47 -1.60
N LEU A 118 10.56 -5.21 -2.09
CA LEU A 118 10.72 -6.19 -3.16
C LEU A 118 10.41 -5.54 -4.50
N ASN A 119 11.38 -5.53 -5.42
CA ASN A 119 11.10 -5.19 -6.82
C ASN A 119 10.21 -6.28 -7.43
N LEU A 120 9.26 -5.88 -8.26
CA LEU A 120 8.37 -6.83 -8.90
C LEU A 120 9.09 -7.69 -9.95
N PRO A 121 8.59 -8.92 -10.18
CA PRO A 121 9.11 -9.83 -11.21
C PRO A 121 9.23 -9.17 -12.58
N ASP A 122 10.21 -9.63 -13.35
CA ASP A 122 10.54 -9.15 -14.70
C ASP A 122 10.91 -7.66 -14.81
N ASN A 123 11.18 -7.02 -13.66
CA ASN A 123 11.44 -5.59 -13.58
C ASN A 123 10.30 -4.75 -14.20
N LYS A 124 9.05 -5.21 -14.04
CA LYS A 124 7.85 -4.54 -14.57
C LYS A 124 7.11 -3.77 -13.48
N GLU A 125 6.28 -2.82 -13.92
CA GLU A 125 5.34 -2.11 -13.05
C GLU A 125 4.27 -3.04 -12.46
N THR A 126 3.34 -2.48 -11.71
CA THR A 126 2.09 -3.14 -11.36
C THR A 126 0.94 -2.17 -11.36
N TYR A 127 -0.23 -2.71 -11.69
CA TYR A 127 -1.51 -2.04 -11.63
C TYR A 127 -2.53 -2.75 -10.73
N MET A 128 -2.04 -3.66 -9.87
CA MET A 128 -2.90 -4.48 -9.03
C MET A 128 -2.57 -4.35 -7.55
N SER A 129 -3.62 -4.50 -6.74
CA SER A 129 -3.49 -4.64 -5.30
C SER A 129 -2.92 -6.01 -4.93
N PRO A 130 -2.04 -6.11 -3.93
CA PRO A 130 -1.67 -7.39 -3.35
C PRO A 130 -2.89 -8.03 -2.68
N ILE A 131 -2.95 -9.36 -2.69
CA ILE A 131 -3.99 -10.15 -2.04
C ILE A 131 -3.32 -11.11 -1.05
N VAL A 132 -3.78 -11.12 0.19
CA VAL A 132 -3.33 -12.09 1.18
C VAL A 132 -4.22 -13.31 1.12
N TYR A 133 -3.63 -14.46 0.81
CA TYR A 133 -4.29 -15.76 0.81
C TYR A 133 -3.83 -16.58 2.02
N ARG A 134 -4.79 -17.18 2.74
CA ARG A 134 -4.52 -18.06 3.87
C ARG A 134 -4.92 -19.48 3.53
N THR A 135 -3.99 -20.42 3.68
CA THR A 135 -4.25 -21.85 3.50
C THR A 135 -4.88 -22.46 4.75
N THR A 136 -5.41 -23.67 4.60
CA THR A 136 -6.07 -24.42 5.69
C THR A 136 -5.15 -24.76 6.85
N ASP A 137 -3.85 -24.92 6.59
CA ASP A 137 -2.81 -25.14 7.60
C ASP A 137 -2.38 -23.86 8.34
N GLY A 138 -2.94 -22.70 7.95
CA GLY A 138 -2.66 -21.41 8.54
C GLY A 138 -1.54 -20.61 7.87
N SER A 139 -0.83 -21.20 6.89
CA SER A 139 0.18 -20.47 6.11
C SER A 139 -0.43 -19.28 5.36
N ARG A 140 0.36 -18.24 5.14
CA ARG A 140 -0.09 -17.01 4.46
C ARG A 140 0.80 -16.72 3.26
N TYR A 141 0.16 -16.38 2.15
CA TYR A 141 0.80 -16.04 0.89
C TYR A 141 0.35 -14.65 0.47
N ILE A 142 1.26 -13.87 -0.09
CA ILE A 142 0.94 -12.60 -0.73
C ILE A 142 0.97 -12.86 -2.23
N LEU A 143 -0.20 -12.77 -2.85
CA LEU A 143 -0.38 -12.88 -4.28
C LEU A 143 -0.29 -11.48 -4.88
N PHE A 144 0.56 -11.34 -5.89
CA PHE A 144 0.80 -10.11 -6.61
C PHE A 144 1.25 -10.44 -8.03
N GLY A 145 1.17 -9.46 -8.92
CA GLY A 145 1.54 -9.61 -10.31
C GLY A 145 2.22 -8.35 -10.83
N SER A 146 3.00 -8.56 -11.88
CA SER A 146 3.73 -7.52 -12.58
C SER A 146 3.17 -7.34 -13.99
N GLY A 147 3.35 -6.13 -14.54
CA GLY A 147 2.79 -5.70 -15.81
C GLY A 147 2.35 -4.25 -15.76
N GLY A 148 2.46 -3.57 -16.90
CA GLY A 148 1.92 -2.23 -17.13
C GLY A 148 0.58 -2.27 -17.86
N GLU A 149 0.01 -1.09 -18.12
CA GLU A 149 -1.27 -0.94 -18.85
C GLU A 149 -1.27 -1.62 -20.23
N THR A 150 -0.12 -1.61 -20.92
CA THR A 150 0.07 -2.13 -22.27
C THR A 150 1.21 -3.16 -22.35
N ILE A 151 1.82 -3.49 -21.21
CA ILE A 151 3.03 -4.31 -21.12
C ILE A 151 2.74 -5.50 -20.22
N SER A 152 2.69 -6.70 -20.77
CA SER A 152 2.50 -7.90 -19.95
C SER A 152 3.69 -8.13 -18.99
N GLY A 153 3.39 -8.62 -17.79
CA GLY A 153 4.33 -9.42 -17.05
C GLY A 153 4.70 -10.67 -17.84
N LYS A 154 5.86 -11.27 -17.57
CA LYS A 154 6.24 -12.54 -18.17
C LYS A 154 6.08 -13.66 -17.14
N ASN A 155 5.96 -14.89 -17.62
CA ASN A 155 6.08 -16.04 -16.75
C ASN A 155 7.57 -16.26 -16.47
N LEU A 156 7.92 -16.48 -15.20
CA LEU A 156 9.16 -17.12 -14.80
C LEU A 156 9.21 -18.56 -15.32
#